data_AF-A0A0R0LXW7-F1
#
_entry.id   AF-A0A0R0LXW7-F1
#
_cell.length_a   1.000
_cell.length_b   1.000
_cell.length_c   1.000
_cell.angle_alpha   90.00
_cell.angle_beta   90.00
_cell.angle_gamma   90.00
#
_symmetry.space_group_name_H-M   'P 1'
#
loop_
_entity.id
_entity.type
_entity.pdbx_description
1 polymer ?
#
loop_
_entity_poly.entity_id
_entity_poly.type
_entity_poly.pdbx_seq_one_letter_code
_entity_poly.pdbx_strand_id
1 'polypeptide(L)'
;MWCLEKKVFQKFSVPYVHETNGRIERANKTIRSGLKKSDKFNSKDKLEEVVCVYNGQYNTSPSMVLLSENHDMVYSHSKKYASEFKDSFNQQFSIGEKVYIRNDHKNNIMDKEFDTFGTVIDIL
;
A
#
# COMPACT_ATOMS: atom_id res chain seq x y z
N MET A 1 20.53 -10.02 -7.60
CA MET A 1 20.96 -9.46 -8.91
C MET A 1 19.84 -9.40 -9.96
N TRP A 2 18.76 -10.20 -9.86
CA TRP A 2 17.65 -10.25 -10.86
C TRP A 2 17.03 -8.90 -11.27
N CYS A 3 16.71 -7.99 -10.33
CA CYS A 3 16.08 -6.71 -10.70
C CYS A 3 17.01 -5.78 -11.50
N LEU A 4 18.31 -5.79 -11.22
CA LEU A 4 19.30 -5.01 -11.98
C LEU A 4 19.38 -5.54 -13.42
N GLU A 5 19.44 -6.86 -13.58
CA GLU A 5 19.44 -7.52 -14.89
C GLU A 5 18.18 -7.20 -15.71
N LYS A 6 17.03 -7.11 -15.04
CA LYS A 6 15.73 -6.80 -15.68
C LYS A 6 15.42 -5.31 -15.77
N LYS A 7 16.34 -4.43 -15.36
CA LYS A 7 16.14 -2.97 -15.31
C LYS A 7 14.88 -2.58 -14.54
N VAL A 8 14.57 -3.32 -13.47
CA VAL A 8 13.46 -3.04 -12.57
C VAL A 8 13.99 -2.21 -11.40
N PHE A 9 13.51 -0.97 -11.29
CA PHE A 9 13.84 -0.10 -10.16
C PHE A 9 13.09 -0.57 -8.91
N GLN A 10 13.83 -0.85 -7.84
CA GLN A 10 13.25 -1.22 -6.56
C GLN A 10 13.03 0.03 -5.71
N LYS A 11 11.81 0.17 -5.18
CA LYS A 11 11.47 1.19 -4.19
C LYS A 11 11.05 0.49 -2.90
N PHE A 12 11.69 0.86 -1.80
CA PHE A 12 11.35 0.37 -0.47
C PHE A 12 10.48 1.40 0.26
N SER A 13 9.51 0.92 1.02
CA SER A 13 8.75 1.75 1.96
C SER A 13 9.55 2.01 3.22
N VAL A 14 9.15 3.03 3.98
CA VAL A 14 9.66 3.24 5.34
C VAL A 14 9.35 1.99 6.18
N PRO A 15 10.29 1.51 7.01
CA PRO A 15 10.05 0.37 7.90
C PRO A 15 8.80 0.56 8.74
N TYR A 16 8.03 -0.51 8.96
CA TYR A 16 6.87 -0.54 9.86
C TYR A 16 5.76 0.48 9.58
N VAL A 17 5.71 1.00 8.34
CA VAL A 17 4.64 1.86 7.82
C VAL A 17 4.00 1.15 6.62
N HIS A 18 3.05 0.25 6.89
CA HIS A 18 2.38 -0.53 5.85
C HIS A 18 1.49 0.34 4.94
N GLU A 19 1.08 1.51 5.43
CA GLU A 19 0.26 2.50 4.74
C GLU A 19 0.93 3.00 3.46
N THR A 20 2.27 3.06 3.43
CA THR A 20 3.03 3.38 2.20
C THR A 20 2.74 2.39 1.08
N ASN A 21 2.42 1.14 1.42
CA ASN A 21 2.01 0.08 0.50
C ASN A 21 0.49 -0.18 0.54
N GLY A 22 -0.31 0.82 0.95
CA GLY A 22 -1.74 0.66 1.23
C GLY A 22 -2.59 0.11 0.09
N ARG A 23 -2.15 0.27 -1.17
CA ARG A 23 -2.83 -0.32 -2.34
C ARG A 23 -2.78 -1.85 -2.31
N ILE A 24 -1.59 -2.43 -2.09
CA ILE A 24 -1.44 -3.89 -2.03
C ILE A 24 -2.04 -4.45 -0.73
N GLU A 25 -1.94 -3.73 0.38
CA GLU A 25 -2.58 -4.15 1.64
C GLU A 25 -4.11 -4.22 1.52
N ARG A 26 -4.72 -3.24 0.84
CA ARG A 26 -6.16 -3.27 0.57
C ARG A 26 -6.53 -4.40 -0.39
N ALA A 27 -5.74 -4.67 -1.42
CA ALA A 27 -5.94 -5.82 -2.31
C ALA A 27 -5.84 -7.15 -1.54
N ASN A 28 -4.84 -7.31 -0.67
CA ASN A 28 -4.67 -8.47 0.20
C ASN A 28 -5.90 -8.72 1.07
N LYS A 29 -6.49 -7.66 1.66
CA LYS A 29 -7.72 -7.75 2.44
C LYS A 29 -8.89 -8.30 1.59
N THR A 30 -9.07 -7.77 0.38
CA THR A 30 -10.13 -8.21 -0.54
C THR A 30 -9.94 -9.68 -0.95
N ILE A 31 -8.72 -10.05 -1.36
CA ILE A 31 -8.40 -11.43 -1.77
C ILE A 31 -8.63 -12.39 -0.61
N ARG A 32 -8.15 -12.08 0.60
CA ARG A 32 -8.39 -12.92 1.80
C ARG A 32 -9.88 -13.07 2.10
N SER A 33 -10.67 -12.02 1.91
CA SER A 33 -12.13 -12.11 2.09
C SER A 33 -12.78 -13.01 1.03
N GLY A 34 -12.34 -12.92 -0.24
CA GLY A 34 -12.79 -13.81 -1.31
C GLY A 34 -12.44 -15.27 -1.05
N LEU A 35 -11.20 -15.55 -0.60
CA LEU A 35 -10.75 -16.91 -0.30
C LEU A 35 -11.57 -17.58 0.80
N LYS A 36 -12.04 -16.82 1.79
CA LYS A 36 -12.94 -17.32 2.85
C LYS A 36 -14.35 -17.65 2.34
N LYS A 37 -14.77 -17.05 1.23
CA LYS A 37 -16.10 -17.21 0.63
C LYS A 37 -16.13 -18.21 -0.53
N SER A 38 -14.98 -18.64 -1.02
CA SER A 38 -14.89 -19.58 -2.15
C SER A 38 -15.24 -21.00 -1.70
N ASP A 39 -16.14 -21.63 -2.45
CA ASP A 39 -16.60 -23.01 -2.24
C ASP A 39 -15.67 -24.05 -2.90
N LYS A 40 -14.58 -23.62 -3.57
CA LYS A 40 -13.63 -24.56 -4.18
C LYS A 40 -12.94 -25.41 -3.10
N PHE A 41 -12.49 -26.61 -3.46
CA PHE A 41 -11.88 -27.51 -2.49
C PHE A 41 -10.40 -27.19 -2.23
N ASN A 42 -9.61 -26.98 -3.28
CA ASN A 42 -8.17 -26.75 -3.16
C ASN A 42 -7.81 -25.26 -3.25
N SER A 43 -6.69 -24.88 -2.62
CA SER A 43 -6.25 -23.49 -2.51
C SER A 43 -5.89 -22.83 -3.84
N LYS A 44 -5.46 -23.61 -4.84
CA LYS A 44 -5.09 -23.08 -6.15
C LYS A 44 -6.32 -22.57 -6.89
N ASP A 45 -7.34 -23.42 -6.99
CA ASP A 45 -8.60 -23.08 -7.66
C ASP A 45 -9.33 -21.95 -6.94
N LYS A 46 -9.27 -21.92 -5.59
CA LYS A 46 -9.77 -20.78 -4.79
C LYS A 46 -9.10 -19.48 -5.21
N LEU A 47 -7.77 -19.48 -5.33
CA LEU A 47 -7.02 -18.28 -5.67
C LEU A 47 -7.30 -17.83 -7.10
N GLU A 48 -7.34 -18.76 -8.05
CA GLU A 48 -7.66 -18.48 -9.45
C GLU A 48 -9.05 -17.86 -9.60
N GLU A 49 -10.06 -18.42 -8.93
CA GLU A 49 -11.41 -17.87 -8.90
C GLU A 49 -11.43 -16.45 -8.32
N VAL A 50 -10.84 -16.25 -7.14
CA VAL A 50 -10.86 -14.94 -6.46
C VAL A 50 -10.12 -13.88 -7.26
N VAL A 51 -9.00 -14.22 -7.90
CA VAL A 51 -8.25 -13.28 -8.75
C VAL A 51 -9.03 -12.94 -10.02
N CYS A 52 -9.67 -13.94 -10.64
CA CYS A 52 -10.53 -13.73 -11.81
C CYS A 52 -11.67 -12.75 -11.47
N VAL A 53 -12.35 -12.98 -10.35
CA VAL A 53 -13.42 -12.11 -9.87
C VAL A 53 -12.89 -10.71 -9.54
N TYR A 54 -11.79 -10.59 -8.80
CA TYR A 54 -11.20 -9.29 -8.44
C TYR A 54 -10.84 -8.45 -9.66
N ASN A 55 -10.27 -9.09 -10.69
CA ASN A 55 -9.84 -8.42 -11.92
C ASN A 55 -10.98 -8.15 -12.92
N GLY A 56 -12.09 -8.89 -12.84
CA GLY A 56 -13.18 -8.85 -13.80
C GLY A 56 -14.47 -8.20 -13.31
N GLN A 57 -14.66 -8.04 -12.00
CA GLN A 57 -15.90 -7.51 -11.45
C GLN A 57 -15.90 -5.97 -11.52
N TYR A 58 -17.04 -5.39 -11.95
CA TYR A 58 -17.36 -3.95 -12.03
C TYR A 58 -16.89 -3.19 -13.29
N ASN A 59 -17.60 -2.09 -13.60
CA ASN A 59 -17.32 -1.17 -14.72
C ASN A 59 -15.95 -0.47 -14.62
N THR A 60 -15.29 -0.54 -13.46
CA THR A 60 -13.95 0.02 -13.20
C THR A 60 -13.01 -1.05 -12.61
N SER A 61 -13.10 -2.27 -13.12
CA SER A 61 -12.22 -3.37 -12.71
C SER A 61 -10.75 -3.09 -13.10
N PRO A 62 -9.78 -3.71 -12.42
CA PRO A 62 -8.37 -3.62 -12.81
C PRO A 62 -8.12 -3.92 -14.30
N SER A 63 -8.81 -4.91 -14.87
CA SER A 63 -8.65 -5.25 -16.28
C SER A 63 -9.13 -4.14 -17.21
N MET A 64 -10.25 -3.48 -16.87
CA MET A 64 -10.77 -2.35 -17.67
C MET A 64 -9.85 -1.13 -17.60
N VAL A 65 -9.26 -0.87 -16.43
CA VAL A 65 -8.35 0.25 -16.19
C VAL A 65 -7.05 0.14 -17.00
N LEU A 66 -6.66 -1.07 -17.38
CA LEU A 66 -5.47 -1.32 -18.21
C LEU A 66 -5.71 -1.05 -19.71
N LEU A 67 -6.96 -0.89 -20.14
CA LEU A 67 -7.28 -0.57 -21.54
C LEU A 67 -6.95 0.89 -21.83
N SER A 68 -6.25 1.14 -22.94
CA SER A 68 -5.79 2.49 -23.31
C SER A 68 -6.93 3.49 -23.47
N GLU A 69 -8.09 3.04 -23.93
CA GLU A 69 -9.31 3.85 -24.08
C GLU A 69 -9.84 4.40 -22.74
N ASN A 70 -9.49 3.76 -21.62
CA ASN A 70 -9.95 4.15 -20.29
C ASN A 70 -8.95 5.04 -19.53
N HIS A 71 -7.76 5.31 -20.10
CA HIS A 71 -6.69 6.04 -19.41
C HIS A 71 -7.13 7.45 -18.95
N ASP A 72 -7.89 8.17 -19.76
CA ASP A 72 -8.34 9.54 -19.42
C ASP A 72 -9.32 9.53 -18.24
N MET A 73 -10.26 8.58 -18.23
CA MET A 73 -11.18 8.36 -17.12
C MET A 73 -10.40 8.00 -15.84
N VAL A 74 -9.44 7.08 -15.93
CA VAL A 74 -8.62 6.64 -14.79
C VAL A 74 -7.81 7.80 -14.23
N TYR A 75 -7.25 8.64 -15.10
CA TYR A 75 -6.50 9.82 -14.72
C TYR A 75 -7.39 10.85 -14.00
N SER A 76 -8.60 11.11 -14.50
CA SER A 76 -9.54 12.03 -13.88
C SER A 76 -10.00 11.55 -12.49
N HIS A 77 -10.31 10.28 -12.33
CA HIS A 77 -10.63 9.67 -11.03
C HIS A 77 -9.46 9.74 -10.06
N SER A 78 -8.24 9.52 -10.54
CA SER A 78 -7.03 9.62 -9.71
C SER A 78 -6.81 11.05 -9.18
N LYS A 79 -7.07 12.08 -10.01
CA LYS A 79 -7.04 13.48 -9.57
C LYS A 79 -8.09 13.79 -8.52
N LYS A 80 -9.33 13.33 -8.73
CA LYS A 80 -10.43 13.52 -7.77
C LYS A 80 -10.08 12.90 -6.41
N TYR A 81 -9.61 11.65 -6.42
CA TYR A 81 -9.13 11.00 -5.20
C TYR A 81 -8.04 11.83 -4.53
N ALA A 82 -7.01 12.26 -5.27
CA ALA A 82 -5.93 13.05 -4.69
C ALA A 82 -6.41 14.37 -4.05
N SER A 83 -7.43 15.03 -4.61
CA SER A 83 -8.00 16.26 -4.02
C SER A 83 -8.73 16.02 -2.70
N GLU A 84 -9.34 14.85 -2.50
CA GLU A 84 -10.10 14.53 -1.28
C GLU A 84 -9.20 14.32 -0.05
N PHE A 85 -7.89 14.09 -0.25
CA PHE A 85 -6.92 13.80 0.81
C PHE A 85 -5.84 14.88 0.97
N LYS A 86 -6.02 16.07 0.41
CA LYS A 86 -5.03 17.17 0.54
C LYS A 86 -4.92 17.76 1.96
N ASP A 87 -5.95 17.57 2.79
CA ASP A 87 -6.09 18.30 4.06
C ASP A 87 -5.60 17.52 5.30
N SER A 88 -4.79 16.47 5.13
CA SER A 88 -4.11 15.88 6.29
C SER A 88 -3.08 16.88 6.81
N PHE A 89 -3.40 17.57 7.91
CA PHE A 89 -2.47 18.35 8.73
C PHE A 89 -1.34 17.44 9.23
N ASN A 90 -0.37 17.17 8.37
CA ASN A 90 0.84 16.49 8.76
C ASN A 90 1.77 17.53 9.36
N GLN A 91 2.16 17.33 10.62
CA GLN A 91 3.21 18.12 11.25
C GLN A 91 4.46 18.07 10.37
N GLN A 92 4.92 19.22 9.91
CA GLN A 92 6.16 19.31 9.13
C GLN A 92 7.34 19.42 10.10
N PHE A 93 8.33 18.55 9.89
CA PHE A 93 9.58 18.61 10.63
C PHE A 93 10.54 19.63 10.02
N SER A 94 11.53 20.08 10.79
CA SER A 94 12.63 20.92 10.31
C SER A 94 13.96 20.17 10.32
N ILE A 95 14.86 20.48 9.37
CA ILE A 95 16.22 19.95 9.39
C ILE A 95 16.91 20.41 10.69
N GLY A 96 17.57 19.47 11.37
CA GLY A 96 18.18 19.68 12.69
C GLY A 96 17.24 19.45 13.88
N GLU A 97 15.93 19.23 13.64
CA GLU A 97 14.97 18.94 14.71
C GLU A 97 15.24 17.58 15.34
N LYS A 98 15.15 17.52 16.67
CA LYS A 98 15.23 16.27 17.43
C LYS A 98 13.85 15.63 17.50
N VAL A 99 13.75 14.39 17.06
CA VAL A 99 12.50 13.63 17.00
C VAL A 99 12.61 12.31 17.76
N TYR A 100 11.49 11.84 18.27
CA TYR A 100 11.38 10.50 18.85
C TYR A 100 11.11 9.47 17.75
N ILE A 101 11.82 8.35 17.79
CA ILE A 101 11.62 7.23 16.87
C ILE A 101 10.82 6.16 17.60
N ARG A 102 9.72 5.70 16.97
CA ARG A 102 8.85 4.67 17.55
C ARG A 102 9.64 3.36 17.70
N ASN A 103 9.43 2.68 18.83
CA ASN A 103 9.95 1.34 19.04
C ASN A 103 9.10 0.31 18.28
N ASP A 104 9.55 -0.05 17.09
CA ASP A 104 8.83 -1.00 16.23
C ASP A 104 8.99 -2.47 16.66
N HIS A 105 9.83 -2.76 17.66
CA HIS A 105 10.04 -4.10 18.23
C HIS A 105 9.23 -4.34 19.52
N LYS A 106 8.21 -3.51 19.76
CA LYS A 106 7.30 -3.62 20.89
C LYS A 106 6.63 -5.00 20.91
N ASN A 107 6.89 -5.79 21.95
CA ASN A 107 6.30 -7.13 22.11
C ASN A 107 5.19 -7.13 23.17
N ASN A 108 5.20 -6.14 24.08
CA ASN A 108 4.21 -5.98 25.13
C ASN A 108 3.64 -4.56 25.14
N ILE A 109 2.36 -4.41 25.51
CA ILE A 109 1.68 -3.12 25.66
C ILE A 109 2.44 -2.19 26.64
N MET A 110 3.09 -2.76 27.67
CA MET A 110 3.84 -2.03 28.69
C MET A 110 5.22 -1.54 28.23
N ASP A 111 5.71 -2.00 27.09
CA ASP A 111 6.98 -1.54 26.54
C ASP A 111 6.87 -0.05 26.16
N LYS A 112 7.99 0.68 26.22
CA LYS A 112 8.01 2.08 25.85
C LYS A 112 7.67 2.25 24.37
N GLU A 113 6.79 3.19 24.07
CA GLU A 113 6.38 3.52 22.70
C GLU A 113 7.53 4.14 21.89
N PHE A 114 8.41 4.88 22.56
CA PHE A 114 9.62 5.48 21.98
C PHE A 114 10.81 5.12 22.86
N ASP A 115 11.88 4.64 22.26
CA ASP A 115 13.12 4.26 22.95
C ASP A 115 14.37 5.00 22.42
N THR A 116 14.24 5.64 21.26
CA THR A 116 15.36 6.21 20.51
C THR A 116 15.03 7.64 20.07
N PHE A 117 16.06 8.47 20.01
CA PHE A 117 15.98 9.83 19.47
C PHE A 117 16.78 9.92 18.16
N GLY A 118 16.23 10.63 17.19
CA GLY A 118 16.89 10.97 15.93
C GLY A 118 17.03 12.48 15.76
N THR A 119 17.87 12.89 14.82
CA THR A 119 17.91 14.26 14.31
C THR A 119 17.56 14.22 12.84
N VAL A 120 16.65 15.08 12.40
CA VAL A 120 16.24 15.18 10.99
C VAL A 120 17.40 15.74 10.19
N ILE A 121 17.92 14.95 9.24
CA ILE A 121 19.03 15.35 8.38
C ILE A 121 18.56 15.84 7.00
N ASP A 122 17.37 15.42 6.57
CA ASP A 122 16.81 15.72 5.25
C ASP A 122 15.28 15.58 5.24
N ILE A 123 14.61 16.28 4.31
CA ILE A 123 13.16 16.24 4.09
C ILE A 123 12.92 16.06 2.59
N LEU A 124 12.31 14.92 2.23
CA LEU A 124 12.06 14.49 0.86
C LEU A 124 10.69 14.94 0.31
#